data_AF-A0A7C3GUV8-F1
#
_entry.id   AF-A0A7C3GUV8-F1
#
_cell.length_a   1.000
_cell.length_b   1.000
_cell.length_c   1.000
_cell.angle_alpha   90.00
_cell.angle_beta   90.00
_cell.angle_gamma   90.00
#
_symmetry.space_group_name_H-M   'P 1'
#
loop_
_entity.id
_entity.type
_entity.pdbx_description
1 polymer ?
#
loop_
_entity_poly.entity_id
_entity_poly.type
_entity_poly.pdbx_seq_one_letter_code
_entity_poly.pdbx_strand_id
1 'polypeptide(L)'
;MVEGNNHKNAENSVEIAGAGPGGLAAAITLARAGRKVVVHKMQKEVGHRFGGDFQGLENWTTRENVLKVLEGWGITTDFNAPPGDKCTIFDPKGNAYKVESDEPLFYLVERGPGPGTLDSALLDQA
;
A
#
# COMPACT_ATOMS: atom_id res chain seq x y z
N MET A 1 30.37 35.50 11.06
CA MET A 1 29.57 34.85 12.12
C MET A 1 28.71 33.81 11.43
N VAL A 2 28.96 32.54 11.69
CA VAL A 2 28.24 31.41 11.08
C VAL A 2 26.98 31.20 11.90
N GLU A 3 25.80 31.43 11.30
CA GLU A 3 24.53 31.14 11.94
C GLU A 3 24.32 29.62 12.06
N GLY A 4 23.86 29.25 13.25
CA GLY A 4 23.95 27.90 13.78
C GLY A 4 22.94 26.93 13.17
N ASN A 5 23.43 25.70 12.96
CA ASN A 5 22.67 24.53 12.62
C ASN A 5 21.55 24.26 13.64
N ASN A 6 20.30 24.38 13.21
CA ASN A 6 19.10 24.17 14.02
C ASN A 6 18.69 22.67 14.06
N HIS A 7 19.60 21.80 14.51
CA HIS A 7 19.38 20.33 14.54
C HIS A 7 18.73 19.81 15.84
N LYS A 8 18.14 20.66 16.69
CA LYS A 8 17.77 20.26 18.06
C LYS A 8 16.38 19.62 18.25
N ASN A 9 15.72 19.14 17.18
CA ASN A 9 14.46 18.37 17.30
C ASN A 9 14.43 17.02 16.55
N ALA A 10 15.55 16.58 15.94
CA ALA A 10 15.62 15.35 15.15
C ALA A 10 15.83 14.06 15.98
N GLU A 11 15.96 14.16 17.30
CA GLU A 11 16.45 13.05 18.14
C GLU A 11 15.40 11.95 18.46
N ASN A 12 14.15 12.04 17.99
CA ASN A 12 13.11 11.07 18.37
C ASN A 12 12.10 10.66 17.27
N SER A 13 12.26 11.13 16.02
CA SER A 13 11.42 10.71 14.90
C SER A 13 12.08 9.58 14.09
N VAL A 14 11.28 8.65 13.58
CA VAL A 14 11.71 7.70 12.55
C VAL A 14 11.40 8.31 11.19
N GLU A 15 12.44 8.46 10.36
CA GLU A 15 12.34 9.03 9.02
C GLU A 15 12.16 7.90 8.00
N ILE A 16 11.11 7.98 7.18
CA ILE A 16 10.82 7.00 6.12
C ILE A 16 10.98 7.66 4.76
N ALA A 17 11.91 7.15 3.96
CA ALA A 17 12.12 7.60 2.59
C ALA A 17 11.15 6.91 1.62
N GLY A 18 10.04 7.59 1.30
CA GLY A 18 9.08 7.19 0.28
C GLY A 18 7.69 6.85 0.82
N ALA A 19 6.68 7.62 0.40
CA ALA A 19 5.27 7.31 0.65
C ALA A 19 4.67 6.48 -0.51
N GLY A 20 5.11 5.23 -0.63
CA GLY A 20 4.39 4.16 -1.34
C GLY A 20 3.83 3.13 -0.34
N PRO A 21 3.21 2.04 -0.80
CA PRO A 21 2.53 1.09 0.10
C PRO A 21 3.41 0.57 1.24
N GLY A 22 4.64 0.17 0.95
CA GLY A 22 5.58 -0.30 1.98
C GLY A 22 5.99 0.78 2.98
N GLY A 23 6.18 2.02 2.52
CA GLY A 23 6.57 3.13 3.41
C GLY A 23 5.42 3.60 4.30
N LEU A 24 4.20 3.63 3.76
CA LEU A 24 3.00 3.94 4.54
C LEU A 24 2.67 2.81 5.52
N ALA A 25 2.77 1.54 5.11
CA ALA A 25 2.59 0.41 6.03
C ALA A 25 3.60 0.46 7.19
N ALA A 26 4.86 0.79 6.92
CA ALA A 26 5.86 1.00 7.96
C ALA A 26 5.52 2.19 8.88
N ALA A 27 5.04 3.29 8.30
CA ALA A 27 4.61 4.47 9.06
C ALA A 27 3.45 4.13 10.02
N ILE A 28 2.39 3.50 9.51
CA ILE A 28 1.24 3.03 10.29
C ILE A 28 1.71 2.14 11.45
N THR A 29 2.56 1.15 11.15
CA THR A 29 3.07 0.22 12.16
C THR A 29 3.80 0.94 13.29
N LEU A 30 4.68 1.88 12.94
CA LEU A 30 5.48 2.66 13.90
C LEU A 30 4.62 3.66 14.69
N ALA A 31 3.70 4.35 14.02
CA ALA A 31 2.78 5.30 14.65
C ALA A 31 1.89 4.60 15.68
N ARG A 32 1.36 3.40 15.34
CA ARG A 32 0.60 2.55 16.27
C ARG A 32 1.41 2.09 17.47
N ALA A 33 2.73 1.94 17.32
CA ALA A 33 3.64 1.67 18.43
C ALA A 33 4.04 2.92 19.24
N GLY A 34 3.40 4.07 19.00
CA GLY A 34 3.65 5.33 19.72
C GLY A 34 4.92 6.06 19.28
N ARG A 35 5.49 5.71 18.12
CA ARG A 35 6.68 6.38 17.58
C ARG A 35 6.26 7.61 16.78
N LYS A 36 7.02 8.69 16.88
CA LYS A 36 6.90 9.82 15.96
C LYS A 36 7.52 9.41 14.62
N VAL A 37 6.79 9.58 13.53
CA VAL A 37 7.23 9.19 12.19
C VAL A 37 7.12 10.39 11.26
N VAL A 38 8.08 10.53 10.36
CA VAL A 38 8.03 11.50 9.26
C VAL A 38 8.26 10.75 7.96
N VAL A 39 7.30 10.84 7.03
CA VAL A 39 7.38 10.17 5.73
C VAL A 39 7.71 11.20 4.65
N HIS A 40 8.79 10.95 3.92
CA HIS A 40 9.24 11.82 2.84
C HIS A 40 8.71 11.34 1.49
N LYS A 41 8.18 12.25 0.69
CA LYS A 41 7.76 12.02 -0.70
C LYS A 41 8.44 13.05 -1.59
N MET A 42 9.00 12.58 -2.72
CA MET A 42 9.59 13.47 -3.73
C MET A 42 8.54 14.21 -4.57
N GLN A 43 7.37 13.59 -4.75
CA GLN A 43 6.27 14.15 -5.55
C GLN A 43 5.28 14.94 -4.68
N LYS A 44 4.41 15.72 -5.33
CA LYS A 44 3.44 16.60 -4.67
C LYS A 44 2.49 15.88 -3.70
N GLU A 45 2.11 14.64 -4.01
CA GLU A 45 1.14 13.87 -3.23
C GLU A 45 1.42 12.36 -3.26
N VAL A 46 0.82 11.64 -2.32
CA VAL A 46 0.84 10.16 -2.30
C VAL A 46 0.06 9.61 -3.50
N GLY A 47 0.49 8.47 -4.04
CA GLY A 47 -0.13 7.92 -5.25
C GLY A 47 0.17 8.67 -6.56
N HIS A 48 0.78 9.87 -6.57
CA HIS A 48 0.97 10.75 -7.75
C HIS A 48 1.41 10.09 -9.08
N ARG A 49 2.17 8.98 -9.02
CA ARG A 49 2.59 8.25 -10.23
C ARG A 49 1.43 7.61 -10.98
N PHE A 50 0.36 7.25 -10.27
CA PHE A 50 -0.76 6.47 -10.80
C PHE A 50 -1.98 7.37 -10.99
N GLY A 51 -2.64 7.22 -12.15
CA GLY A 51 -3.82 7.99 -12.54
C GLY A 51 -5.10 7.16 -12.54
N GLY A 52 -5.30 6.31 -11.53
CA GLY A 52 -6.37 5.31 -11.51
C GLY A 52 -5.96 3.95 -12.08
N ASP A 53 -4.66 3.65 -12.05
CA ASP A 53 -4.15 2.35 -12.49
C ASP A 53 -4.57 1.26 -11.51
N PHE A 54 -4.94 0.09 -12.03
CA PHE A 54 -5.24 -1.06 -11.19
C PHE A 54 -4.01 -1.93 -10.94
N GLN A 55 -3.89 -2.45 -9.73
CA GLN A 55 -2.91 -3.48 -9.35
C GLN A 55 -3.61 -4.62 -8.63
N GLY A 56 -2.97 -5.80 -8.59
CA GLY A 56 -3.47 -6.95 -7.84
C GLY A 56 -2.78 -7.07 -6.49
N LEU A 57 -3.56 -7.14 -5.41
CA LEU A 57 -3.11 -7.72 -4.15
C LEU A 57 -3.24 -9.23 -4.26
N GLU A 58 -2.11 -9.89 -4.39
CA GLU A 58 -2.01 -11.34 -4.52
C GLU A 58 -2.57 -12.07 -3.29
N ASN A 59 -3.33 -13.14 -3.53
CA ASN A 59 -3.95 -13.97 -2.49
C ASN A 59 -3.54 -15.47 -2.58
N TRP A 60 -2.53 -15.83 -3.38
CA TRP A 60 -2.12 -17.23 -3.60
C TRP A 60 -0.77 -17.63 -2.99
N THR A 61 0.06 -16.69 -2.51
CA THR A 61 1.36 -17.00 -1.89
C THR A 61 1.28 -17.39 -0.42
N THR A 62 0.18 -17.07 0.26
CA THR A 62 0.00 -17.39 1.67
C THR A 62 -1.28 -18.19 1.88
N ARG A 63 -1.37 -18.87 3.03
CA ARG A 63 -2.59 -19.62 3.40
C ARG A 63 -3.72 -18.70 3.86
N GLU A 64 -3.38 -17.53 4.37
CA GLU A 64 -4.34 -16.58 4.90
C GLU A 64 -4.77 -15.60 3.81
N ASN A 65 -6.01 -15.15 3.88
CA ASN A 65 -6.51 -14.13 2.96
C ASN A 65 -5.70 -12.83 3.15
N VAL A 66 -5.18 -12.25 2.07
CA VAL A 66 -4.30 -11.07 2.10
C VAL A 66 -4.93 -9.88 2.82
N LEU A 67 -6.25 -9.70 2.73
CA LEU A 67 -6.95 -8.64 3.47
C LEU A 67 -6.93 -8.91 4.98
N LYS A 68 -7.04 -10.18 5.39
CA LYS A 68 -6.89 -10.59 6.80
C LYS A 68 -5.46 -10.45 7.31
N VAL A 69 -4.47 -10.71 6.46
CA VAL A 69 -3.06 -10.44 6.79
C VAL A 69 -2.85 -8.95 7.09
N LEU A 70 -3.40 -8.05 6.26
CA LEU A 70 -3.33 -6.59 6.48
C LEU A 70 -4.04 -6.18 7.79
N GLU A 71 -5.25 -6.67 8.02
CA GLU A 71 -5.99 -6.44 9.27
C GLU A 71 -5.20 -6.93 10.50
N GLY A 72 -4.54 -8.09 10.39
CA GLY A 72 -3.68 -8.67 11.42
C GLY A 72 -2.45 -7.81 11.74
N TRP A 73 -1.97 -7.01 10.79
CA TRP A 73 -0.94 -5.99 11.00
C TRP A 73 -1.49 -4.67 11.52
N GLY A 74 -2.82 -4.57 11.70
CA GLY A 74 -3.50 -3.36 12.12
C GLY A 74 -3.63 -2.31 11.02
N ILE A 75 -3.56 -2.73 9.76
CA ILE A 75 -3.81 -1.91 8.57
C ILE A 75 -5.25 -2.19 8.12
N THR A 76 -6.09 -1.16 8.11
CA THR A 76 -7.47 -1.28 7.62
C THR A 76 -7.48 -1.40 6.10
N THR A 77 -8.50 -2.07 5.59
CA THR A 77 -8.70 -2.29 4.15
C THR A 77 -9.77 -1.36 3.59
N ASP A 78 -9.76 -0.09 4.01
CA ASP A 78 -10.75 0.94 3.61
C ASP A 78 -10.50 1.47 2.18
N PHE A 79 -10.26 0.56 1.24
CA PHE A 79 -10.09 0.80 -0.18
C PHE A 79 -10.95 -0.19 -0.98
N ASN A 80 -11.24 0.14 -2.24
CA ASN A 80 -11.95 -0.76 -3.14
C ASN A 80 -11.08 -1.98 -3.44
N ALA A 81 -11.62 -3.17 -3.15
CA ALA A 81 -10.95 -4.45 -3.32
C ALA A 81 -11.90 -5.49 -3.93
N PRO A 82 -12.39 -5.33 -5.18
CA PRO A 82 -13.17 -6.39 -5.82
C PRO A 82 -12.32 -7.66 -6.01
N PRO A 83 -12.86 -8.85 -5.72
CA PRO A 83 -12.14 -10.11 -5.85
C PRO A 83 -11.99 -10.54 -7.31
N GLY A 84 -10.86 -11.15 -7.63
CA GLY A 84 -10.60 -11.88 -8.88
C GLY A 84 -10.59 -13.38 -8.63
N ASP A 85 -11.77 -14.00 -8.55
CA ASP A 85 -11.97 -15.45 -8.43
C ASP A 85 -12.03 -16.16 -9.79
N LYS A 86 -12.28 -15.41 -10.86
CA LYS A 86 -12.29 -15.88 -12.25
C LYS A 86 -11.41 -14.99 -13.12
N CYS A 87 -10.44 -15.58 -13.80
CA CYS A 87 -9.56 -14.85 -14.70
C CYS A 87 -9.21 -15.64 -15.97
N THR A 88 -8.70 -14.93 -16.96
CA THR A 88 -8.12 -15.54 -18.16
C THR A 88 -6.63 -15.24 -18.15
N ILE A 89 -5.81 -16.28 -18.08
CA ILE A 89 -4.35 -16.18 -18.12
C ILE A 89 -3.88 -16.53 -19.52
N PHE A 90 -2.89 -15.80 -20.02
CA PHE A 90 -2.30 -16.03 -21.34
C PHE A 90 -0.88 -16.55 -21.20
N ASP A 91 -0.54 -17.62 -21.93
CA ASP A 91 0.85 -18.06 -22.05
C ASP A 91 1.64 -17.16 -23.03
N PRO A 92 2.98 -17.31 -23.13
CA PRO A 92 3.79 -16.50 -24.06
C PRO A 92 3.44 -16.68 -25.55
N LYS A 93 2.66 -17.70 -25.91
CA LYS A 93 2.16 -17.92 -27.28
C LYS A 93 0.78 -17.29 -27.49
N GLY A 94 0.19 -16.69 -26.45
CA GLY A 94 -1.13 -16.08 -26.49
C GLY A 94 -2.28 -17.07 -26.32
N ASN A 95 -2.02 -18.32 -25.92
CA ASN A 95 -3.13 -19.24 -25.62
C ASN A 95 -3.81 -18.81 -24.33
N ALA A 96 -5.14 -18.78 -24.34
CA ALA A 96 -5.97 -18.38 -23.21
C ALA A 96 -6.34 -19.59 -22.34
N TYR A 97 -6.17 -19.44 -21.03
CA TYR A 97 -6.54 -20.43 -20.02
C TYR A 97 -7.51 -19.78 -19.04
N LYS A 98 -8.73 -20.32 -18.95
CA LYS A 98 -9.68 -19.91 -17.93
C LYS A 98 -9.28 -20.52 -16.59
N VAL A 99 -9.20 -19.70 -15.57
CA VAL A 99 -8.94 -20.13 -14.20
C VAL A 99 -10.10 -19.66 -13.34
N GLU A 100 -10.62 -20.58 -12.54
CA GLU A 100 -11.66 -20.31 -11.55
C GLU A 100 -11.18 -20.90 -10.22
N SER A 101 -11.46 -20.19 -9.13
CA SER A 101 -11.08 -20.59 -7.77
C SER A 101 -12.25 -20.33 -6.83
N ASP A 102 -12.39 -21.18 -5.81
CA ASP A 102 -13.42 -21.02 -4.77
C ASP A 102 -13.13 -19.81 -3.86
N GLU A 103 -11.85 -19.46 -3.72
CA GLU A 103 -11.36 -18.28 -3.01
C GLU A 103 -10.75 -17.27 -4.00
N PRO A 104 -10.80 -15.95 -3.74
CA PRO A 104 -10.21 -14.95 -4.62
C PRO A 104 -8.73 -15.23 -4.89
N LEU A 105 -8.30 -15.20 -6.14
CA LEU A 105 -6.87 -15.33 -6.48
C LEU A 105 -6.12 -14.04 -6.15
N PHE A 106 -6.77 -12.90 -6.35
CA PHE A 106 -6.26 -11.58 -5.98
C PHE A 106 -7.42 -10.64 -5.68
N TYR A 107 -7.11 -9.50 -5.11
CA TYR A 107 -8.01 -8.35 -5.04
C TYR A 107 -7.49 -7.25 -5.95
N LEU A 108 -8.34 -6.72 -6.81
CA LEU A 108 -7.97 -5.59 -7.64
C LEU A 108 -8.04 -4.33 -6.77
N VAL A 109 -7.01 -3.49 -6.82
CA VAL A 109 -6.96 -2.23 -6.09
C VAL A 109 -6.60 -1.10 -7.03
N GLU A 110 -7.28 0.03 -6.89
CA GLU A 110 -6.94 1.24 -7.61
C GLU A 110 -5.78 1.97 -6.91
N ARG A 111 -4.82 2.45 -7.71
CA ARG A 111 -3.67 3.23 -7.27
C ARG A 111 -3.81 4.68 -7.70
N GLY A 112 -3.31 5.59 -6.88
CA GLY A 112 -3.38 7.03 -7.11
C GLY A 112 -4.05 7.80 -5.98
N PRO A 113 -4.02 9.14 -6.00
CA PRO A 113 -4.79 9.94 -5.05
C PRO A 113 -6.29 9.82 -5.36
N GLY A 114 -7.12 9.64 -4.34
CA GLY A 114 -8.58 9.66 -4.51
C GLY A 114 -9.33 8.76 -3.53
N PRO A 115 -10.65 8.95 -3.38
CA PRO A 115 -11.46 8.11 -2.51
C PRO A 115 -11.44 6.65 -2.98
N GLY A 116 -11.28 5.72 -2.04
CA GLY A 116 -11.32 4.29 -2.32
C GLY A 116 -10.06 3.72 -2.99
N THR A 117 -9.01 4.52 -3.21
CA THR A 117 -7.72 4.00 -3.68
C THR A 117 -6.89 3.44 -2.53
N LEU A 118 -6.01 2.49 -2.84
CA LEU A 118 -5.07 1.92 -1.84
C LEU A 118 -4.17 3.01 -1.25
N ASP A 119 -3.68 3.92 -2.09
CA ASP A 119 -2.72 4.96 -1.68
C ASP A 119 -3.35 5.96 -0.68
N SER A 120 -4.60 6.36 -0.89
CA SER A 120 -5.31 7.26 0.02
C SER A 120 -5.68 6.55 1.33
N ALA A 121 -6.19 5.31 1.26
CA ALA A 121 -6.54 4.55 2.46
C ALA A 121 -5.32 4.30 3.37
N LEU A 122 -4.14 4.04 2.79
CA LEU A 122 -2.91 3.88 3.58
C LEU A 122 -2.40 5.23 4.12
N LEU A 123 -2.56 6.33 3.37
CA LEU A 123 -2.17 7.66 3.84
C LEU A 123 -3.03 8.10 5.03
N ASP A 124 -4.33 7.86 4.99
CA ASP A 124 -5.27 8.28 6.05
C ASP A 124 -4.99 7.59 7.41
N GLN A 125 -4.25 6.48 7.39
CA GLN A 125 -3.86 5.70 8.57
C GLN A 125 -2.46 6.05 9.12
N ALA A 126 -1.61 6.71 8.31
CA ALA A 126 -0.17 6.85 8.54
C ALA A 126 0.23 8.07 9.39
#